data_AF-A0A822ISZ9-F1
#
_entry.id   AF-A0A822ISZ9-F1
#
_cell.length_a   1.000
_cell.length_b   1.000
_cell.length_c   1.000
_cell.angle_alpha   90.00
_cell.angle_beta   90.00
_cell.angle_gamma   90.00
#
_symmetry.space_group_name_H-M   'P 1'
#
loop_
_entity.id
_entity.type
_entity.pdbx_description
1 polymer ?
#
loop_
_entity_poly.entity_id
_entity_poly.type
_entity_poly.pdbx_seq_one_letter_code
_entity_poly.pdbx_strand_id
1 'polypeptide(L)'
;SHNLSRADTAMKNDEAFRTKLERALGEKYNGVKIKHLLDVMVNDIGTDAISKKFTKSLKGIKAVAYYGCLLVRPSEVSKFDNPENPMSLDNLIKSTGADCLPFMQKTKCCGGNLLMSKQDYAFLLTKKLFDEAKASGANCVVVACPMCHMLLDGQQTTIEKAHNTVIDMPVLYFTQLIGLAMGISEKELELDKNMVPTSKLIGSIGKGETKAEVKGATTEGAKTEEAEAAE
;
A
#
# COMPACT_ATOMS: atom_id res chain seq x y z
N SER A 1 13.91 5.51 5.15
CA SER A 1 13.86 6.03 6.53
C SER A 1 14.47 5.07 7.54
N HIS A 2 14.05 3.80 7.61
CA HIS A 2 14.48 2.83 8.63
C HIS A 2 16.01 2.72 8.83
N ASN A 3 16.78 2.34 7.79
CA ASN A 3 18.24 2.14 7.93
C ASN A 3 18.96 3.40 8.41
N LEU A 4 18.61 4.55 7.83
CA LEU A 4 19.18 5.84 8.24
C LEU A 4 18.81 6.17 9.69
N SER A 5 17.58 5.89 10.11
CA SER A 5 17.13 6.17 11.49
C SER A 5 17.86 5.31 12.51
N ARG A 6 18.12 4.04 12.18
CA ARG A 6 18.96 3.16 12.99
C ARG A 6 20.40 3.62 13.04
N ALA A 7 20.97 4.04 11.91
CA ALA A 7 22.33 4.57 11.85
C ALA A 7 22.47 5.85 12.69
N ASP A 8 21.55 6.81 12.55
CA ASP A 8 21.51 8.03 13.36
C ASP A 8 21.36 7.71 14.87
N THR A 9 20.48 6.76 15.22
CA THR A 9 20.31 6.31 16.61
C THR A 9 21.60 5.68 17.17
N ALA A 10 22.25 4.82 16.39
CA ALA A 10 23.52 4.20 16.79
C ALA A 10 24.62 5.25 16.96
N MET A 11 24.76 6.18 16.01
CA MET A 11 25.71 7.29 16.09
C MET A 11 25.47 8.22 17.28
N LYS A 12 24.23 8.40 17.73
CA LYS A 12 23.89 9.24 18.88
C LYS A 12 24.12 8.55 20.22
N ASN A 13 23.84 7.25 20.30
CA ASN A 13 23.79 6.52 21.56
C ASN A 13 25.04 5.69 21.86
N ASP A 14 25.89 5.41 20.87
CA ASP A 14 27.13 4.65 21.04
C ASP A 14 28.34 5.53 20.68
N GLU A 15 29.00 6.06 21.71
CA GLU A 15 30.15 6.94 21.56
C GLU A 15 31.34 6.24 20.89
N ALA A 16 31.62 4.99 21.26
CA ALA A 16 32.74 4.24 20.70
C ALA A 16 32.52 3.99 19.19
N PHE A 17 31.30 3.63 18.80
CA PHE A 17 30.90 3.49 17.41
C PHE A 17 31.01 4.82 16.65
N ARG A 18 30.51 5.91 17.22
CA ARG A 18 30.59 7.25 16.62
C ARG A 18 32.04 7.67 16.40
N THR A 19 32.90 7.62 17.42
CA THR A 19 34.31 8.03 17.31
C THR A 19 35.06 7.21 16.27
N LYS A 20 34.76 5.90 16.17
CA LYS A 20 35.34 5.04 15.14
C LYS A 20 34.95 5.51 13.74
N LEU A 21 33.68 5.83 13.51
CA LEU A 21 33.19 6.29 12.21
C LEU A 21 33.66 7.70 11.88
N GLU A 22 33.62 8.64 12.82
CA GLU A 22 34.13 10.01 12.60
C GLU A 22 35.61 10.01 12.23
N ARG A 23 36.42 9.16 12.88
CA ARG A 23 37.84 8.98 12.50
C ARG A 23 38.01 8.44 11.09
N ALA A 24 37.19 7.47 10.70
CA ALA A 24 37.26 6.87 9.37
C ALA A 24 36.76 7.81 8.26
N LEU A 25 35.76 8.64 8.56
CA LEU A 25 35.15 9.58 7.62
C LEU A 25 35.90 10.92 7.54
N GLY A 26 36.68 11.27 8.58
CA GLY A 26 37.35 12.57 8.67
C GLY A 26 36.41 13.73 9.02
N GLU A 27 35.14 13.45 9.32
CA GLU A 27 34.10 14.43 9.61
C GLU A 27 33.33 14.06 10.87
N LYS A 28 32.84 15.07 11.59
CA LYS A 28 31.98 14.89 12.76
C LYS A 28 30.52 14.73 12.35
N TYR A 29 29.81 13.85 13.03
CA TYR A 29 28.39 13.62 12.79
C TYR A 29 27.53 14.13 13.94
N ASN A 30 26.73 15.16 13.65
CA ASN A 30 25.89 15.84 14.64
C ASN A 30 24.44 15.33 14.67
N GLY A 31 24.13 14.28 13.91
CA GLY A 31 22.77 13.76 13.79
C GLY A 31 21.92 14.51 12.76
N VAL A 32 20.88 13.84 12.27
CA VAL A 32 19.90 14.43 11.34
C VAL A 32 18.49 13.96 11.65
N LYS A 33 17.49 14.75 11.26
CA LYS A 33 16.09 14.32 11.32
C LYS A 33 15.74 13.54 10.06
N ILE A 34 15.42 12.27 10.22
CA ILE A 34 15.07 11.38 9.10
C ILE A 34 13.55 11.21 9.06
N LYS A 35 12.96 11.47 7.89
CA LYS A 35 11.55 11.24 7.64
C LYS A 35 11.34 10.36 6.42
N HIS A 36 10.25 9.60 6.43
CA HIS A 36 9.78 8.95 5.22
C HIS A 36 8.97 9.94 4.38
N LEU A 37 8.96 9.80 3.06
CA LEU A 37 8.20 10.71 2.20
C LEU A 37 6.69 10.68 2.53
N LEU A 38 6.15 9.51 2.87
CA LEU A 38 4.76 9.39 3.34
C LEU A 38 4.50 10.20 4.62
N ASP A 39 5.43 10.19 5.58
CA ASP A 39 5.31 10.97 6.83
C ASP A 39 5.31 12.47 6.51
N VAL A 40 6.21 12.93 5.65
CA VAL A 40 6.23 14.34 5.21
C VAL A 40 4.91 14.73 4.55
N MET A 41 4.40 13.90 3.63
CA MET A 41 3.15 14.19 2.94
C MET A 41 1.95 14.22 3.90
N VAL A 42 1.83 13.25 4.80
CA VAL A 42 0.64 13.11 5.66
C VAL A 42 0.71 14.03 6.88
N ASN A 43 1.87 14.16 7.53
CA ASN A 43 1.99 14.87 8.81
C ASN A 43 2.58 16.27 8.70
N ASP A 44 3.50 16.55 7.76
CA ASP A 44 4.07 17.89 7.60
C ASP A 44 3.24 18.76 6.65
N ILE A 45 2.77 18.19 5.54
CA ILE A 45 1.92 18.89 4.56
C ILE A 45 0.44 18.75 4.94
N GLY A 46 0.01 17.54 5.32
CA GLY A 46 -1.38 17.23 5.64
C GLY A 46 -2.14 16.67 4.46
N THR A 47 -2.84 15.55 4.67
CA THR A 47 -3.68 14.91 3.64
C THR A 47 -4.72 15.87 3.05
N ASP A 48 -5.28 16.77 3.85
CA ASP A 48 -6.26 17.79 3.42
C ASP A 48 -5.66 18.86 2.52
N ALA A 49 -4.39 19.23 2.74
CA ALA A 49 -3.71 20.19 1.89
C ALA A 49 -3.35 19.57 0.54
N ILE A 50 -2.96 18.30 0.54
CA ILE A 50 -2.67 17.53 -0.67
C ILE A 50 -3.94 17.31 -1.49
N SER A 51 -5.06 16.95 -0.85
CA SER A 51 -6.31 16.65 -1.55
C SER A 51 -6.87 17.85 -2.31
N LYS A 52 -6.63 19.08 -1.84
CA LYS A 52 -6.96 20.33 -2.56
C LYS A 52 -6.22 20.50 -3.89
N LYS A 53 -5.16 19.74 -4.13
CA LYS A 53 -4.40 19.75 -5.40
C LYS A 53 -4.90 18.70 -6.38
N PHE A 54 -5.83 17.84 -5.99
CA PHE A 54 -6.36 16.82 -6.87
C PHE A 54 -7.32 17.44 -7.88
N THR A 55 -7.04 17.19 -9.15
CA THR A 55 -7.84 17.64 -10.29
C THR A 55 -8.71 16.51 -10.84
N LYS A 56 -8.42 15.26 -10.47
CA LYS A 56 -9.12 14.05 -10.92
C LYS A 56 -9.44 13.16 -9.74
N SER A 57 -10.67 12.65 -9.70
CA SER A 57 -11.07 11.62 -8.75
C SER A 57 -10.75 10.24 -9.32
N LEU A 58 -10.12 9.38 -8.52
CA LEU A 58 -9.73 8.03 -8.91
C LEU A 58 -10.83 6.98 -8.65
N LYS A 59 -12.11 7.40 -8.65
CA LYS A 59 -13.27 6.51 -8.52
C LYS A 59 -13.19 5.38 -9.56
N GLY A 60 -13.36 4.14 -9.11
CA GLY A 60 -13.17 2.93 -9.91
C GLY A 60 -11.93 2.13 -9.54
N ILE A 61 -10.93 2.79 -8.91
CA ILE A 61 -9.81 2.09 -8.28
C ILE A 61 -10.25 1.53 -6.93
N LYS A 62 -10.01 0.23 -6.74
CA LYS A 62 -10.19 -0.52 -5.49
C LYS A 62 -8.82 -1.02 -5.04
N ALA A 63 -8.12 -0.21 -4.28
CA ALA A 63 -6.76 -0.47 -3.86
C ALA A 63 -6.71 -1.16 -2.49
N VAL A 64 -5.64 -1.91 -2.26
CA VAL A 64 -5.17 -2.24 -0.90
C VAL A 64 -3.88 -1.48 -0.59
N ALA A 65 -3.79 -0.93 0.61
CA ALA A 65 -2.61 -0.22 1.08
C ALA A 65 -1.55 -1.20 1.57
N TYR A 66 -0.33 -1.12 1.03
CA TYR A 66 0.79 -1.94 1.45
C TYR A 66 1.99 -1.09 1.90
N TYR A 67 2.13 -0.96 3.21
CA TYR A 67 3.17 -0.16 3.88
C TYR A 67 4.52 -0.86 3.84
N GLY A 68 4.50 -2.19 3.80
CA GLY A 68 5.67 -3.03 4.02
C GLY A 68 6.07 -3.07 5.50
N CYS A 69 7.09 -3.87 5.78
CA CYS A 69 7.44 -4.23 7.16
C CYS A 69 8.22 -3.16 7.93
N LEU A 70 9.06 -2.37 7.25
CA LEU A 70 10.01 -1.44 7.87
C LEU A 70 9.54 0.02 7.90
N LEU A 71 8.36 0.31 7.35
CA LEU A 71 7.88 1.68 7.30
C LEU A 71 7.42 2.16 8.68
N VAL A 72 6.68 1.33 9.40
CA VAL A 72 6.09 1.63 10.72
C VAL A 72 6.73 0.83 11.86
N ARG A 73 7.76 0.05 11.55
CA ARG A 73 8.55 -0.72 12.53
C ARG A 73 10.03 -0.59 12.24
N PRO A 74 10.91 -0.69 13.26
CA PRO A 74 10.65 -0.83 14.69
C PRO A 74 10.00 0.42 15.29
N SER A 75 9.16 0.22 16.32
CA SER A 75 8.39 1.30 16.95
C SER A 75 9.26 2.33 17.68
N GLU A 76 10.50 1.94 18.01
CA GLU A 76 11.47 2.76 18.73
C GLU A 76 11.99 3.90 17.84
N VAL A 77 12.10 3.64 16.53
CA VAL A 77 12.66 4.58 15.54
C VAL A 77 11.62 5.11 14.56
N SER A 78 10.57 4.34 14.26
CA SER A 78 9.48 4.78 13.38
C SER A 78 8.21 4.98 14.21
N LYS A 79 7.80 6.24 14.37
CA LYS A 79 6.71 6.65 15.27
C LYS A 79 5.61 7.45 14.58
N PHE A 80 5.64 7.57 13.27
CA PHE A 80 4.70 8.46 12.57
C PHE A 80 3.32 7.84 12.34
N ASP A 81 3.17 6.53 12.51
CA ASP A 81 1.90 5.79 12.36
C ASP A 81 1.90 4.54 13.28
N ASN A 82 0.75 3.88 13.40
CA ASN A 82 0.60 2.68 14.23
C ASN A 82 1.41 1.49 13.63
N PRO A 83 2.22 0.78 14.44
CA PRO A 83 3.10 -0.29 13.94
C PRO A 83 2.36 -1.53 13.42
N GLU A 84 1.15 -1.80 13.92
CA GLU A 84 0.37 -2.99 13.57
C GLU A 84 -0.78 -2.67 12.61
N ASN A 85 -1.45 -1.53 12.82
CA ASN A 85 -2.59 -1.10 12.02
C ASN A 85 -2.43 0.35 11.52
N PRO A 86 -1.43 0.63 10.65
CA PRO A 86 -1.22 1.99 10.15
C PRO A 86 -2.35 2.45 9.23
N MET A 87 -2.62 3.76 9.21
CA MET A 87 -3.74 4.35 8.47
C MET A 87 -3.33 5.52 7.55
N SER A 88 -2.08 5.98 7.59
CA SER A 88 -1.62 7.13 6.80
C SER A 88 -1.75 6.91 5.29
N LEU A 89 -1.35 5.74 4.77
CA LEU A 89 -1.48 5.41 3.34
C LEU A 89 -2.94 5.12 2.97
N ASP A 90 -3.70 4.45 3.85
CA ASP A 90 -5.13 4.17 3.63
C ASP A 90 -5.91 5.47 3.42
N ASN A 91 -5.69 6.45 4.32
CA ASN A 91 -6.35 7.73 4.28
C ASN A 91 -5.90 8.56 3.07
N LEU A 92 -4.63 8.47 2.70
CA LEU A 92 -4.10 9.10 1.49
C LEU A 92 -4.69 8.49 0.21
N ILE A 93 -4.87 7.18 0.14
CA ILE A 93 -5.55 6.53 -1.00
C ILE A 93 -7.00 7.03 -1.07
N LYS A 94 -7.73 6.99 0.06
CA LYS A 94 -9.13 7.44 0.12
C LYS A 94 -9.29 8.90 -0.30
N SER A 95 -8.35 9.77 0.04
CA SER A 95 -8.43 11.19 -0.32
C SER A 95 -8.32 11.44 -1.83
N THR A 96 -7.77 10.50 -2.61
CA THR A 96 -7.77 10.55 -4.09
C THR A 96 -9.14 10.22 -4.72
N GLY A 97 -10.09 9.73 -3.92
CA GLY A 97 -11.38 9.22 -4.38
C GLY A 97 -11.37 7.75 -4.82
N ALA A 98 -10.24 7.06 -4.67
CA ALA A 98 -10.17 5.60 -4.78
C ALA A 98 -10.73 4.92 -3.51
N ASP A 99 -11.23 3.69 -3.66
CA ASP A 99 -11.61 2.85 -2.53
C ASP A 99 -10.33 2.19 -1.96
N CYS A 100 -10.13 2.31 -0.65
CA CYS A 100 -9.09 1.55 0.06
C CYS A 100 -9.74 0.42 0.85
N LEU A 101 -9.54 -0.81 0.38
CA LEU A 101 -10.15 -2.01 0.94
C LEU A 101 -9.38 -2.50 2.18
N PRO A 102 -10.06 -3.15 3.15
CA PRO A 102 -9.40 -3.76 4.29
C PRO A 102 -8.36 -4.79 3.86
N PHE A 103 -7.17 -4.72 4.47
CA PHE A 103 -6.05 -5.60 4.12
C PHE A 103 -5.18 -5.90 5.33
N MET A 104 -5.12 -7.18 5.72
CA MET A 104 -4.38 -7.65 6.90
C MET A 104 -2.89 -7.82 6.61
N GLN A 105 -2.50 -7.99 5.33
CA GLN A 105 -1.09 -8.10 4.94
C GLN A 105 -0.36 -6.75 4.90
N LYS A 106 -1.04 -5.62 5.18
CA LYS A 106 -0.52 -4.27 4.93
C LYS A 106 0.85 -3.97 5.55
N THR A 107 1.20 -4.60 6.67
CA THR A 107 2.51 -4.47 7.36
C THR A 107 3.36 -5.75 7.33
N LYS A 108 2.87 -6.83 6.71
CA LYS A 108 3.62 -8.09 6.62
C LYS A 108 4.81 -7.94 5.66
N CYS A 109 5.74 -8.88 5.71
CA CYS A 109 6.92 -8.85 4.87
C CYS A 109 6.57 -9.35 3.47
N CYS A 110 7.02 -8.65 2.42
CA CYS A 110 6.84 -9.11 1.04
C CYS A 110 7.78 -10.27 0.70
N GLY A 111 8.88 -10.43 1.47
CA GLY A 111 9.94 -11.39 1.17
C GLY A 111 11.10 -10.82 0.36
N GLY A 112 11.15 -9.51 0.09
CA GLY A 112 12.16 -8.90 -0.79
C GLY A 112 13.60 -9.17 -0.34
N ASN A 113 13.89 -9.10 0.96
CA ASN A 113 15.22 -9.42 1.50
C ASN A 113 15.58 -10.92 1.41
N LEU A 114 14.58 -11.79 1.22
CA LEU A 114 14.76 -13.23 1.09
C LEU A 114 14.89 -13.68 -0.37
N LEU A 115 14.62 -12.80 -1.33
CA LEU A 115 14.52 -13.17 -2.74
C LEU A 115 15.76 -13.91 -3.24
N MET A 116 16.96 -13.46 -2.86
CA MET A 116 18.22 -14.08 -3.31
C MET A 116 18.62 -15.32 -2.51
N SER A 117 18.34 -15.36 -1.21
CA SER A 117 18.84 -16.43 -0.33
C SER A 117 17.85 -17.56 -0.12
N LYS A 118 16.54 -17.25 -0.22
CA LYS A 118 15.41 -18.12 0.11
C LYS A 118 14.22 -17.78 -0.80
N GLN A 119 14.44 -17.87 -2.11
CA GLN A 119 13.49 -17.46 -3.15
C GLN A 119 12.09 -18.07 -2.95
N ASP A 120 11.99 -19.37 -2.68
CA ASP A 120 10.70 -20.06 -2.51
C ASP A 120 9.86 -19.46 -1.36
N TYR A 121 10.52 -19.03 -0.28
CA TYR A 121 9.85 -18.34 0.81
C TYR A 121 9.40 -16.94 0.41
N ALA A 122 10.22 -16.21 -0.35
CA ALA A 122 9.84 -14.90 -0.87
C ALA A 122 8.60 -14.98 -1.76
N PHE A 123 8.56 -15.98 -2.64
CA PHE A 123 7.44 -16.22 -3.55
C PHE A 123 6.18 -16.62 -2.79
N LEU A 124 6.30 -17.52 -1.80
CA LEU A 124 5.16 -17.91 -0.95
C LEU A 124 4.56 -16.72 -0.20
N LEU A 125 5.39 -15.84 0.38
CA LEU A 125 4.93 -14.65 1.10
C LEU A 125 4.21 -13.67 0.15
N THR A 126 4.80 -13.41 -1.01
CA THR A 126 4.20 -12.54 -2.03
C THR A 126 2.89 -13.11 -2.56
N LYS A 127 2.82 -14.42 -2.82
CA LYS A 127 1.59 -15.08 -3.26
C LYS A 127 0.46 -14.90 -2.24
N LYS A 128 0.72 -15.13 -0.95
CA LYS A 128 -0.27 -14.93 0.12
C LYS A 128 -0.82 -13.50 0.15
N LEU A 129 0.06 -12.52 -0.08
CA LEU A 129 -0.33 -11.11 -0.18
C LEU A 129 -1.31 -10.88 -1.32
N PHE A 130 -1.01 -11.38 -2.52
CA PHE A 130 -1.88 -11.24 -3.68
C PHE A 130 -3.17 -12.05 -3.58
N ASP A 131 -3.13 -13.25 -2.99
CA ASP A 131 -4.32 -14.07 -2.76
C ASP A 131 -5.34 -13.30 -1.90
N GLU A 132 -4.89 -12.67 -0.80
CA GLU A 132 -5.75 -11.87 0.06
C GLU A 132 -6.22 -10.58 -0.63
N ALA A 133 -5.34 -9.90 -1.37
CA ALA A 133 -5.72 -8.71 -2.13
C ALA A 133 -6.84 -9.02 -3.12
N LYS A 134 -6.72 -10.14 -3.85
CA LYS A 134 -7.77 -10.63 -4.76
C LYS A 134 -9.05 -11.01 -4.02
N ALA A 135 -8.94 -11.72 -2.91
CA ALA A 135 -10.09 -12.10 -2.09
C ALA A 135 -10.86 -10.89 -1.56
N SER A 136 -10.19 -9.77 -1.31
CA SER A 136 -10.83 -8.51 -0.92
C SER A 136 -11.59 -7.83 -2.07
N GLY A 137 -11.35 -8.22 -3.32
CA GLY A 137 -11.89 -7.56 -4.52
C GLY A 137 -11.06 -6.37 -4.99
N ALA A 138 -9.79 -6.27 -4.57
CA ALA A 138 -8.89 -5.24 -5.02
C ALA A 138 -8.54 -5.41 -6.50
N ASN A 139 -8.32 -4.30 -7.20
CA ASN A 139 -7.81 -4.26 -8.56
C ASN A 139 -6.42 -3.62 -8.69
N CYS A 140 -5.84 -3.17 -7.57
CA CYS A 140 -4.42 -2.83 -7.49
C CYS A 140 -3.88 -2.89 -6.05
N VAL A 141 -2.56 -2.91 -5.94
CA VAL A 141 -1.83 -2.72 -4.67
C VAL A 141 -1.10 -1.39 -4.72
N VAL A 142 -1.24 -0.57 -3.68
CA VAL A 142 -0.50 0.70 -3.56
C VAL A 142 0.59 0.55 -2.51
N VAL A 143 1.84 0.75 -2.91
CA VAL A 143 3.02 0.50 -2.08
C VAL A 143 3.73 1.79 -1.67
N ALA A 144 4.33 1.78 -0.48
CA ALA A 144 5.16 2.88 0.02
C ALA A 144 6.65 2.52 0.19
N CYS A 145 7.07 1.35 -0.26
CA CYS A 145 8.45 0.86 -0.14
C CYS A 145 9.01 0.43 -1.51
N PRO A 146 10.14 1.00 -1.98
CA PRO A 146 10.67 0.67 -3.31
C PRO A 146 11.06 -0.80 -3.47
N MET A 147 11.65 -1.42 -2.43
CA MET A 147 11.95 -2.85 -2.43
C MET A 147 10.70 -3.71 -2.56
N CYS A 148 9.60 -3.27 -1.93
CA CYS A 148 8.33 -3.95 -2.07
C CYS A 148 7.77 -3.78 -3.48
N HIS A 149 7.87 -2.59 -4.07
CA HIS A 149 7.45 -2.35 -5.44
C HIS A 149 8.19 -3.28 -6.42
N MET A 150 9.52 -3.31 -6.34
CA MET A 150 10.36 -4.16 -7.19
C MET A 150 9.96 -5.64 -7.14
N LEU A 151 9.69 -6.17 -5.93
CA LEU A 151 9.29 -7.57 -5.79
C LEU A 151 7.86 -7.81 -6.28
N LEU A 152 6.90 -7.01 -5.79
CA LEU A 152 5.48 -7.22 -6.04
C LEU A 152 5.11 -6.96 -7.50
N ASP A 153 5.75 -6.01 -8.17
CA ASP A 153 5.52 -5.74 -9.59
C ASP A 153 6.42 -6.65 -10.46
N GLY A 154 7.71 -6.70 -10.18
CA GLY A 154 8.70 -7.32 -11.07
C GLY A 154 8.84 -8.83 -10.98
N GLN A 155 8.25 -9.51 -9.98
CA GLN A 155 8.35 -10.97 -9.87
C GLN A 155 7.03 -11.72 -10.10
N GLN A 156 5.92 -11.05 -10.46
CA GLN A 156 4.62 -11.72 -10.61
C GLN A 156 4.70 -12.89 -11.59
N THR A 157 5.21 -12.68 -12.80
CA THR A 157 5.32 -13.74 -13.83
C THR A 157 6.13 -14.94 -13.36
N THR A 158 7.19 -14.71 -12.58
CA THR A 158 8.02 -15.80 -12.04
C THR A 158 7.27 -16.57 -10.96
N ILE A 159 6.57 -15.86 -10.07
CA ILE A 159 5.75 -16.44 -9.00
C ILE A 159 4.57 -17.23 -9.59
N GLU A 160 3.91 -16.69 -10.62
CA GLU A 160 2.83 -17.33 -11.37
C GLU A 160 3.26 -18.68 -11.92
N LYS A 161 4.44 -18.74 -12.56
CA LYS A 161 5.04 -19.99 -13.07
C LYS A 161 5.38 -20.96 -11.95
N ALA A 162 6.00 -20.47 -10.87
CA ALA A 162 6.44 -21.32 -9.75
C ALA A 162 5.27 -21.95 -8.99
N HIS A 163 4.13 -21.27 -8.92
CA HIS A 163 2.96 -21.71 -8.14
C HIS A 163 1.75 -22.12 -9.01
N ASN A 164 1.91 -22.15 -10.34
CA ASN A 164 0.84 -22.42 -11.29
C ASN A 164 -0.44 -21.60 -10.99
N THR A 165 -0.26 -20.28 -10.87
CA THR A 165 -1.32 -19.33 -10.51
C THR A 165 -1.30 -18.14 -11.45
N VAL A 166 -2.36 -17.32 -11.44
CA VAL A 166 -2.39 -16.02 -12.11
C VAL A 166 -2.53 -14.94 -11.05
N ILE A 167 -1.68 -13.93 -11.10
CA ILE A 167 -1.70 -12.73 -10.25
C ILE A 167 -2.24 -11.55 -11.08
N ASP A 168 -1.61 -11.18 -12.20
CA ASP A 168 -2.02 -10.05 -13.09
C ASP A 168 -2.57 -8.83 -12.30
N MET A 169 -1.87 -8.40 -11.25
CA MET A 169 -2.34 -7.35 -10.34
C MET A 169 -1.44 -6.11 -10.46
N PRO A 170 -1.95 -4.98 -10.97
CA PRO A 170 -1.17 -3.75 -11.03
C PRO A 170 -0.69 -3.30 -9.65
N VAL A 171 0.58 -2.89 -9.58
CA VAL A 171 1.18 -2.34 -8.37
C VAL A 171 1.56 -0.89 -8.67
N LEU A 172 1.10 0.05 -7.86
CA LEU A 172 1.44 1.46 -7.98
C LEU A 172 2.27 1.90 -6.79
N TYR A 173 3.32 2.69 -7.04
CA TYR A 173 3.92 3.44 -5.95
C TYR A 173 2.97 4.57 -5.53
N PHE A 174 2.87 4.86 -4.23
CA PHE A 174 1.90 5.84 -3.73
C PHE A 174 2.01 7.23 -4.37
N THR A 175 3.20 7.65 -4.80
CA THR A 175 3.39 8.91 -5.52
C THR A 175 2.84 8.86 -6.95
N GLN A 176 2.84 7.70 -7.62
CA GLN A 176 2.17 7.52 -8.91
C GLN A 176 0.66 7.69 -8.74
N LEU A 177 0.07 7.11 -7.69
CA LEU A 177 -1.35 7.29 -7.36
C LEU A 177 -1.70 8.77 -7.10
N ILE A 178 -0.91 9.46 -6.27
CA ILE A 178 -1.09 10.90 -6.02
C ILE A 178 -0.96 11.70 -7.32
N GLY A 179 0.04 11.40 -8.15
CA GLY A 179 0.27 12.07 -9.43
C GLY A 179 -0.92 11.93 -10.38
N LEU A 180 -1.52 10.73 -10.44
CA LEU A 180 -2.76 10.49 -11.19
C LEU A 180 -3.90 11.38 -10.69
N ALA A 181 -4.09 11.47 -9.38
CA ALA A 181 -5.12 12.32 -8.77
C ALA A 181 -4.87 13.82 -9.00
N MET A 182 -3.60 14.24 -9.07
CA MET A 182 -3.19 15.60 -9.44
C MET A 182 -3.35 15.89 -10.95
N GLY A 183 -3.61 14.86 -11.77
CA GLY A 183 -3.82 14.99 -13.20
C GLY A 183 -2.55 14.92 -14.05
N ILE A 184 -1.41 14.55 -13.47
CA ILE A 184 -0.16 14.27 -14.19
C ILE A 184 -0.41 13.15 -15.20
N SER A 185 0.19 13.26 -16.39
CA SER A 185 -0.04 12.26 -17.43
C SER A 185 0.57 10.91 -17.09
N GLU A 186 -0.03 9.82 -17.60
CA GLU A 186 0.47 8.44 -17.39
C GLU A 186 1.93 8.27 -17.84
N LYS A 187 2.31 9.00 -18.90
CA LYS A 187 3.67 9.00 -19.46
C LYS A 187 4.67 9.67 -18.51
N GLU A 188 4.32 10.80 -17.91
CA GLU A 188 5.18 11.48 -16.92
C GLU A 188 5.31 10.70 -15.61
N LEU A 189 4.30 9.90 -15.28
CA LEU A 189 4.33 8.95 -14.15
C LEU A 189 5.01 7.63 -14.48
N GLU A 190 5.46 7.47 -15.74
CA GLU A 190 6.13 6.29 -16.28
C GLU A 190 5.35 4.99 -16.01
N LEU A 191 4.02 5.04 -16.11
CA LEU A 191 3.17 3.87 -15.85
C LEU A 191 3.36 2.74 -16.87
N ASP A 192 3.96 3.05 -18.03
CA ASP A 192 4.40 2.09 -19.04
C ASP A 192 5.67 1.33 -18.63
N LYS A 193 6.35 1.75 -17.56
CA LYS A 193 7.54 1.08 -16.99
C LYS A 193 7.20 0.11 -15.87
N ASN A 194 5.97 0.13 -15.35
CA ASN A 194 5.49 -0.92 -14.47
C ASN A 194 5.51 -2.26 -15.22
N MET A 195 5.99 -3.30 -14.55
CA MET A 195 6.15 -4.64 -15.11
C MET A 195 4.80 -5.29 -15.40
N VAL A 196 3.80 -5.00 -14.55
CA VAL A 196 2.40 -5.34 -14.81
C VAL A 196 1.69 -4.16 -15.47
N PRO A 197 1.10 -4.33 -16.66
CA PRO A 197 0.40 -3.24 -17.35
C PRO A 197 -0.72 -2.62 -16.52
N THR A 198 -0.70 -1.30 -16.40
CA THR A 198 -1.68 -0.51 -15.63
C THR A 198 -2.88 -0.05 -16.45
N SER A 199 -2.88 -0.27 -17.77
CA SER A 199 -3.89 0.26 -18.70
C SER A 199 -5.33 -0.14 -18.36
N LYS A 200 -5.56 -1.40 -17.95
CA LYS A 200 -6.88 -1.86 -17.48
C LYS A 200 -7.34 -1.12 -16.23
N LEU A 201 -6.42 -0.88 -15.28
CA LEU A 201 -6.70 -0.14 -14.06
C LEU A 201 -7.06 1.31 -14.36
N ILE A 202 -6.23 2.00 -15.17
CA ILE A 202 -6.48 3.39 -15.53
C ILE A 202 -7.80 3.53 -16.32
N GLY A 203 -8.06 2.60 -17.23
CA GLY A 203 -9.31 2.54 -17.98
C GLY A 203 -10.57 2.31 -17.14
N SER A 204 -10.45 1.94 -15.85
CA SER A 204 -11.57 1.80 -14.92
C SER A 204 -11.99 3.11 -14.24
N ILE A 205 -11.11 4.12 -14.25
CA ILE A 205 -11.36 5.40 -13.59
C ILE A 205 -12.56 6.10 -14.25
N GLY A 206 -13.54 6.50 -13.43
CA GLY A 206 -14.75 7.19 -13.88
C GLY A 206 -15.84 6.29 -14.49
N LYS A 207 -15.66 4.95 -14.49
CA LYS A 207 -16.62 3.99 -15.09
C LYS A 207 -17.56 3.27 -14.11
N GLY A 208 -17.69 3.71 -12.86
CA GLY A 208 -18.82 3.29 -12.01
C GLY A 208 -19.94 4.32 -12.18
N GLU A 209 -21.13 4.02 -12.73
CA GLU A 209 -21.96 2.82 -12.58
C GLU A 209 -22.66 2.47 -13.91
N THR A 210 -22.62 1.22 -14.37
CA THR A 210 -23.64 0.70 -15.29
C THR A 210 -23.89 -0.78 -15.03
N LYS A 211 -25.14 -1.07 -14.64
CA LYS A 211 -25.82 -2.37 -14.54
C LYS A 211 -25.40 -3.35 -13.44
N ALA A 212 -26.16 -3.29 -12.34
CA ALA A 212 -26.86 -4.46 -11.82
C ALA A 212 -28.34 -4.09 -11.60
N GLU A 213 -29.17 -4.28 -12.62
CA GLU A 213 -30.62 -4.23 -12.49
C GLU A 213 -31.13 -5.47 -11.72
N VAL A 214 -31.79 -5.20 -10.60
CA VAL A 214 -33.16 -5.63 -10.30
C VAL A 214 -33.59 -6.99 -10.90
N LYS A 215 -33.59 -8.01 -10.05
CA LYS A 215 -34.70 -8.97 -9.93
C LYS A 215 -35.13 -8.88 -8.46
N GLY A 216 -36.26 -8.28 -8.11
CA GLY A 216 -37.60 -8.70 -8.53
C GLY A 216 -38.17 -9.56 -7.40
N ALA A 217 -38.79 -8.93 -6.40
CA ALA A 217 -39.64 -9.59 -5.41
C ALA A 217 -40.69 -8.60 -4.89
N THR A 218 -41.75 -8.44 -5.67
CA THR A 218 -43.07 -8.01 -5.20
C THR A 218 -43.92 -9.26 -5.02
N THR A 219 -44.35 -9.55 -3.80
CA THR A 219 -45.64 -10.16 -3.44
C THR A 219 -45.87 -9.80 -1.98
N GLU A 220 -46.72 -8.81 -1.72
CA GLU A 220 -48.12 -9.00 -1.31
C GLU A 220 -48.26 -9.66 0.06
N GLY A 221 -48.92 -8.93 0.96
CA GLY A 221 -49.13 -9.33 2.34
C GLY A 221 -50.17 -10.43 2.49
N ALA A 222 -50.05 -11.16 3.59
CA ALA A 222 -51.15 -11.89 4.19
C ALA A 222 -51.16 -11.55 5.68
N LYS A 223 -52.21 -10.85 6.11
CA LYS A 223 -52.68 -10.87 7.50
C LYS A 223 -53.23 -12.26 7.81
N THR A 224 -53.03 -12.75 9.02
CA THR A 224 -54.03 -13.52 9.77
C THR A 224 -53.72 -13.40 11.26
N GLU A 225 -54.75 -12.95 12.00
CA GLU A 225 -54.90 -12.98 13.45
C GLU A 225 -55.24 -14.40 13.96
N GLU A 226 -55.21 -14.54 15.29
CA GLU A 226 -55.80 -15.60 16.15
C GLU A 226 -55.06 -16.96 16.21
N ALA A 227 -54.90 -17.64 17.36
CA ALA A 227 -55.21 -17.38 18.77
C ALA A 227 -54.45 -18.41 19.66
N GLU A 228 -54.35 -18.09 20.95
CA GLU A 228 -54.55 -18.99 22.11
C GLU A 228 -53.64 -20.24 22.31
N ALA A 229 -52.85 -20.22 23.39
CA ALA A 229 -52.56 -21.42 24.19
C ALA A 229 -52.19 -21.03 25.63
N ALA A 230 -53.05 -21.41 26.55
CA ALA A 230 -52.81 -21.44 27.98
C ALA A 230 -51.93 -22.64 28.37
N GLU A 231 -50.94 -22.44 29.24
CA GLU A 231 -50.74 -23.11 30.54
C GLU A 231 -49.57 -22.43 31.29
#